data_AF-A0A671EXC6-F1
#
_entry.id   AF-A0A671EXC6-F1
#
_cell.length_a   1.000
_cell.length_b   1.000
_cell.length_c   1.000
_cell.angle_alpha   90.00
_cell.angle_beta   90.00
_cell.angle_gamma   90.00
#
_symmetry.space_group_name_H-M   'P 1'
#
loop_
_entity.id
_entity.type
_entity.pdbx_description
1 polymer ?
#
loop_
_entity_poly.entity_id
_entity_poly.type
_entity_poly.pdbx_seq_one_letter_code
_entity_poly.pdbx_strand_id
1 'polypeptide(L)'
;MDLTRFVKWPRYIRLQRQRAILYKRLKVPPAINQFTQALDRQTATQLLKLAHKYRPETKQEKKQRLLARAEKKAAGKGDVPTKRPPVLRAGVNTVTTLVENKKAQLVAIAHDVDPIELVVFLPALCRKMGVPYCIFKGKARLGRLVHRKTCTTVAFTQVNLEDKGALAKLVEAIRTNYNDRYDEIRRHWGGNVLGPSRWLALPSWKRQRLKNWPPSWAECTLLAFSVHKSNKKSPLKKKKVLSLRILYAYLHCLLFLNVVIWEDCLLFFLLIIIILLGNIGGQCVSPGPISSKLLSFNLVVEGTAQLQVQ
;
A
#
# COMPACT_ATOMS: atom_id res chain seq x y z
N MET A 1 10.23 -43.61 1.21
CA MET A 1 10.80 -42.67 2.19
C MET A 1 11.39 -41.49 1.43
N ASP A 2 10.92 -40.26 1.66
CA ASP A 2 11.49 -39.06 1.04
C ASP A 2 12.73 -38.60 1.80
N LEU A 3 13.90 -38.65 1.15
CA LEU A 3 15.21 -38.31 1.75
C LEU A 3 15.68 -36.90 1.38
N THR A 4 14.92 -36.12 0.61
CA THR A 4 15.34 -34.81 0.06
C THR A 4 15.85 -33.82 1.12
N ARG A 5 15.34 -33.89 2.35
CA ARG A 5 15.77 -33.06 3.49
C ARG A 5 17.17 -33.39 3.99
N PHE A 6 17.59 -34.65 3.92
CA PHE A 6 18.85 -35.15 4.50
C PHE A 6 19.98 -35.29 3.47
N VAL A 7 19.69 -35.07 2.19
CA VAL A 7 20.69 -35.10 1.11
C VAL A 7 21.82 -34.10 1.40
N LYS A 8 23.05 -34.57 1.24
CA LYS A 8 24.25 -33.72 1.23
C LYS A 8 24.30 -32.93 -0.08
N TRP A 9 23.71 -31.74 -0.08
CA TRP A 9 23.63 -30.90 -1.27
C TRP A 9 25.03 -30.40 -1.75
N PRO A 10 25.26 -30.31 -3.08
CA PRO A 10 26.43 -29.66 -3.67
C PRO A 10 26.69 -28.26 -3.11
N ARG A 11 27.96 -27.83 -3.14
CA ARG A 11 28.41 -26.56 -2.51
C ARG A 11 27.64 -25.33 -3.02
N TYR A 12 27.42 -25.20 -4.33
CA TYR A 12 26.74 -24.02 -4.91
C TYR A 12 25.28 -23.90 -4.44
N ILE A 13 24.56 -25.03 -4.31
CA ILE A 13 23.19 -25.06 -3.78
C ILE A 13 23.18 -24.64 -2.32
N ARG A 14 24.11 -25.17 -1.52
CA ARG A 14 24.25 -24.78 -0.10
C ARG A 14 24.52 -23.29 0.05
N LEU A 15 25.46 -22.74 -0.71
CA LEU A 15 25.82 -21.31 -0.67
C LEU A 15 24.65 -20.41 -1.06
N GLN A 16 23.91 -20.73 -2.12
CA GLN A 16 22.73 -19.96 -2.55
C GLN A 16 21.61 -19.99 -1.49
N ARG A 17 21.33 -21.16 -0.91
CA ARG A 17 20.33 -21.31 0.15
C ARG A 17 20.75 -20.58 1.43
N GLN A 18 22.02 -20.69 1.83
CA GLN A 18 22.57 -19.99 2.99
C GLN A 18 22.55 -18.47 2.78
N ARG A 19 22.91 -17.95 1.60
CA ARG A 19 22.77 -16.52 1.24
C ARG A 19 21.34 -16.05 1.46
N ALA A 20 20.34 -16.77 0.94
CA ALA A 20 18.92 -16.42 1.14
C ALA A 20 18.48 -16.47 2.61
N ILE A 21 19.03 -17.39 3.41
CA ILE A 21 18.77 -17.46 4.85
C ILE A 21 19.40 -16.25 5.57
N LEU A 22 20.63 -15.88 5.22
CA LEU A 22 21.33 -14.74 5.82
C LEU A 22 20.56 -13.44 5.63
N TYR A 23 20.02 -13.17 4.44
CA TYR A 23 19.14 -12.01 4.19
C TYR A 23 17.89 -11.97 5.09
N LYS A 24 17.39 -13.13 5.56
CA LYS A 24 16.27 -13.19 6.50
C LYS A 24 16.70 -13.00 7.96
N ARG A 25 17.93 -13.41 8.32
CA ARG A 25 18.44 -13.37 9.70
C ARG A 25 19.06 -12.03 10.06
N LEU A 26 19.84 -11.47 9.15
CA LEU A 26 20.51 -10.19 9.36
C LEU A 26 19.48 -9.05 9.38
N LYS A 27 19.80 -7.98 10.09
CA LYS A 27 19.07 -6.71 9.96
C LYS A 27 19.44 -6.10 8.62
N VAL A 28 18.49 -6.05 7.70
CA VAL A 28 18.68 -5.52 6.35
C VAL A 28 18.35 -4.02 6.36
N PRO A 29 19.25 -3.16 5.87
CA PRO A 29 19.00 -1.72 5.84
C PRO A 29 17.81 -1.40 4.90
N PRO A 30 17.04 -0.35 5.20
CA PRO A 30 15.83 0.02 4.46
C PRO A 30 16.09 0.26 2.97
N ALA A 31 17.26 0.79 2.61
CA ALA A 31 17.67 1.02 1.21
C ALA A 31 17.73 -0.25 0.37
N ILE A 32 17.98 -1.41 0.99
CA ILE A 32 17.96 -2.73 0.32
C ILE A 32 16.59 -3.39 0.53
N ASN A 33 16.03 -3.28 1.74
CA ASN A 33 14.77 -3.91 2.09
C ASN A 33 13.59 -3.43 1.23
N GLN A 34 13.60 -2.19 0.76
CA GLN A 34 12.57 -1.67 -0.14
C GLN A 34 12.34 -2.54 -1.39
N PHE A 35 13.38 -3.23 -1.90
CA PHE A 35 13.24 -4.14 -3.06
C PHE A 35 12.48 -5.43 -2.76
N THR A 36 12.26 -5.76 -1.48
CA THR A 36 11.38 -6.87 -1.11
C THR A 36 9.90 -6.53 -1.30
N GLN A 37 9.55 -5.24 -1.22
CA GLN A 37 8.20 -4.70 -1.37
C GLN A 37 7.89 -4.43 -2.85
N ALA A 38 7.72 -5.51 -3.61
CA ALA A 38 7.42 -5.43 -5.03
C ALA A 38 5.92 -5.37 -5.31
N LEU A 39 5.58 -4.85 -6.49
CA LEU A 39 4.23 -4.64 -7.00
C LEU A 39 3.42 -5.93 -6.96
N ASP A 40 2.12 -5.80 -6.67
CA ASP A 40 1.18 -6.90 -6.65
C ASP A 40 0.99 -7.52 -8.04
N ARG A 41 0.42 -8.73 -8.08
CA ARG A 41 0.33 -9.52 -9.32
C ARG A 41 -0.61 -8.88 -10.35
N GLN A 42 -1.69 -8.27 -9.91
CA GLN A 42 -2.73 -7.71 -10.75
C GLN A 42 -2.22 -6.46 -11.46
N THR A 43 -1.69 -5.49 -10.70
CA THR A 43 -1.11 -4.26 -11.24
C THR A 43 0.11 -4.57 -12.12
N ALA A 44 0.94 -5.54 -11.74
CA ALA A 44 2.06 -5.99 -12.56
C ALA A 44 1.62 -6.56 -13.92
N THR A 45 0.48 -7.25 -13.98
CA THR A 45 -0.05 -7.80 -15.24
C THR A 45 -0.59 -6.69 -16.14
N GLN A 46 -1.30 -5.72 -15.58
CA GLN A 46 -1.80 -4.55 -16.30
C GLN A 46 -0.64 -3.70 -16.86
N LEU A 47 0.40 -3.47 -16.06
CA LEU A 47 1.61 -2.78 -16.48
C LEU A 47 2.30 -3.51 -17.65
N LEU A 48 2.42 -4.85 -17.58
CA LEU A 48 3.01 -5.62 -18.67
C LEU A 48 2.16 -5.60 -19.95
N LYS A 49 0.83 -5.63 -19.84
CA LYS A 49 -0.08 -5.51 -21.00
C LYS A 49 0.13 -4.19 -21.73
N LEU A 50 0.22 -3.09 -20.98
CA LEU A 50 0.50 -1.77 -21.55
C LEU A 50 1.92 -1.72 -22.12
N ALA A 51 2.92 -2.19 -21.37
CA ALA A 51 4.31 -2.25 -21.81
C ALA A 51 4.52 -3.08 -23.10
N HIS A 52 3.69 -4.09 -23.32
CA HIS A 52 3.76 -4.93 -24.52
C HIS A 52 3.49 -4.14 -25.82
N LYS A 53 2.64 -3.10 -25.75
CA LYS A 53 2.36 -2.24 -26.91
C LYS A 53 3.54 -1.35 -27.30
N TYR A 54 4.34 -0.92 -26.32
CA TYR A 54 5.44 0.03 -26.49
C TYR A 54 6.82 -0.64 -26.58
N ARG A 55 6.88 -1.91 -26.98
CA ARG A 55 8.14 -2.66 -27.08
C ARG A 55 9.06 -2.06 -28.16
N PRO A 56 10.38 -2.01 -27.92
CA PRO A 56 11.32 -1.58 -28.95
C PRO A 56 11.40 -2.63 -30.07
N GLU A 57 11.73 -2.16 -31.28
CA GLU A 57 11.85 -3.01 -32.47
C GLU A 57 12.84 -4.16 -32.31
N THR A 58 12.56 -5.27 -32.99
CA THR A 58 13.51 -6.38 -33.13
C THR A 58 14.61 -6.06 -34.13
N LYS A 59 15.69 -6.85 -34.13
CA LYS A 59 16.77 -6.72 -35.12
C LYS A 59 16.27 -6.96 -36.56
N GLN A 60 15.31 -7.86 -36.74
CA GLN A 60 14.71 -8.17 -38.03
C GLN A 60 13.80 -7.04 -38.52
N GLU A 61 12.91 -6.52 -37.67
CA GLU A 61 12.10 -5.34 -37.95
C GLU A 61 12.97 -4.12 -38.27
N LYS A 62 14.07 -3.93 -37.53
CA LYS A 62 15.03 -2.86 -37.81
C LYS A 62 15.63 -3.00 -39.21
N LYS A 63 16.00 -4.22 -39.63
CA LYS A 63 16.52 -4.49 -40.98
C LYS A 63 15.45 -4.16 -42.03
N GLN A 64 14.23 -4.63 -41.85
CA GLN A 64 13.10 -4.36 -42.76
C GLN A 64 12.80 -2.86 -42.86
N ARG A 65 12.80 -2.12 -41.74
CA ARG A 65 12.62 -0.67 -41.74
C ARG A 65 13.71 0.05 -42.54
N LEU A 66 14.97 -0.39 -42.40
CA LEU A 66 16.08 0.21 -43.14
C LEU A 66 16.01 -0.10 -44.64
N LEU A 67 15.65 -1.33 -45.01
CA LEU A 67 15.42 -1.72 -46.40
C LEU A 67 14.29 -0.89 -47.03
N ALA A 68 13.13 -0.81 -46.37
CA ALA A 68 12.01 -0.02 -46.84
C ALA A 68 12.34 1.49 -46.96
N ARG A 69 13.21 2.02 -46.09
CA ARG A 69 13.70 3.41 -46.19
C ARG A 69 14.67 3.57 -47.36
N ALA A 70 15.56 2.60 -47.57
CA ALA A 70 16.49 2.60 -48.70
C ALA A 70 15.75 2.51 -50.05
N GLU A 71 14.74 1.65 -50.16
CA GLU A 71 13.88 1.53 -51.34
C GLU A 71 13.13 2.84 -51.62
N LYS A 72 12.55 3.47 -50.60
CA LYS A 72 11.88 4.77 -50.74
C LYS A 72 12.84 5.86 -51.23
N LYS A 73 14.07 5.86 -50.71
CA LYS A 73 15.12 6.79 -51.14
C LYS A 73 15.56 6.53 -52.58
N ALA A 74 15.70 5.28 -52.98
CA ALA A 74 16.02 4.89 -54.35
C ALA A 74 14.91 5.28 -55.34
N ALA A 75 13.65 5.20 -54.92
CA ALA A 75 12.48 5.65 -55.70
C ALA A 75 12.34 7.19 -55.79
N GLY A 76 13.39 7.95 -55.49
CA GLY A 76 13.43 9.41 -55.64
C GLY A 76 12.67 10.20 -54.57
N LYS A 77 12.05 9.53 -53.59
CA LYS A 77 11.47 10.24 -52.43
C LYS A 77 12.62 10.64 -51.52
N GLY A 78 12.88 11.96 -51.39
CA GLY A 78 13.93 12.51 -50.53
C GLY A 78 13.83 12.03 -49.08
N ASP A 79 14.90 12.21 -48.29
CA ASP A 79 14.95 11.71 -46.91
C ASP A 79 14.10 12.56 -45.96
N VAL A 80 12.79 12.33 -45.95
CA VAL A 80 11.86 13.04 -45.07
C VAL A 80 12.01 12.54 -43.62
N PRO A 81 12.20 13.43 -42.62
CA PRO A 81 12.31 13.04 -41.22
C PRO A 81 11.00 12.39 -40.74
N THR A 82 11.03 11.07 -40.54
CA THR A 82 9.87 10.31 -40.06
C THR A 82 9.69 10.48 -38.55
N LYS A 83 8.45 10.71 -38.11
CA LYS A 83 8.09 10.75 -36.68
C LYS A 83 8.40 9.41 -36.02
N ARG A 84 9.26 9.43 -35.00
CA ARG A 84 9.62 8.22 -34.24
C ARG A 84 8.46 7.80 -33.33
N PRO A 85 8.03 6.53 -33.35
CA PRO A 85 7.01 6.06 -32.43
C PRO A 85 7.53 6.11 -30.98
N PRO A 86 6.64 6.34 -29.99
CA PRO A 86 7.01 6.22 -28.60
C PRO A 86 7.36 4.76 -28.28
N VAL A 87 8.51 4.55 -27.62
CA VAL A 87 8.99 3.23 -27.24
C VAL A 87 9.47 3.25 -25.79
N LEU A 88 9.43 2.10 -25.15
CA LEU A 88 10.03 1.89 -23.83
C LEU A 88 11.52 2.20 -23.85
N ARG A 89 11.97 2.93 -22.83
CA ARG A 89 13.40 3.20 -22.59
C ARG A 89 13.89 2.21 -21.55
N ALA A 90 15.02 1.59 -21.81
CA ALA A 90 15.58 0.57 -20.93
C ALA A 90 17.04 0.84 -20.58
N GLY A 91 17.43 0.35 -19.41
CA GLY A 91 18.79 0.47 -18.87
C GLY A 91 18.92 1.63 -17.88
N VAL A 92 19.76 1.42 -16.86
CA VAL A 92 19.89 2.35 -15.73
C VAL A 92 20.34 3.74 -16.20
N ASN A 93 21.37 3.83 -17.03
CA ASN A 93 21.93 5.11 -17.49
C ASN A 93 20.93 5.94 -18.32
N THR A 94 20.16 5.26 -19.18
CA THR A 94 19.11 5.93 -19.96
C THR A 94 17.97 6.38 -19.06
N VAL A 95 17.56 5.54 -18.10
CA VAL A 95 16.44 5.85 -17.21
C VAL A 95 16.79 6.98 -16.25
N THR A 96 17.99 6.99 -15.67
CA THR A 96 18.47 8.05 -14.77
C THR A 96 18.45 9.42 -15.43
N THR A 97 19.07 9.54 -16.60
CA THR A 97 19.06 10.80 -17.39
C THR A 97 17.64 11.25 -17.74
N LEU A 98 16.71 10.33 -18.01
CA LEU A 98 15.31 10.68 -18.28
C LEU A 98 14.55 11.14 -17.03
N VAL A 99 14.87 10.60 -15.85
CA VAL A 99 14.25 11.00 -14.58
C VAL A 99 14.80 12.35 -14.12
N GLU A 100 16.10 12.59 -14.25
CA GLU A 100 16.72 13.90 -13.97
C GLU A 100 16.15 14.99 -14.87
N ASN A 101 15.92 14.69 -16.15
CA ASN A 101 15.27 15.61 -17.07
C ASN A 101 13.74 15.69 -16.91
N LYS A 102 13.14 14.96 -15.96
CA LYS A 102 11.68 14.84 -15.74
C LYS A 102 10.89 14.46 -17.01
N LYS A 103 11.53 13.71 -17.92
CA LYS A 103 10.92 13.19 -19.17
C LYS A 103 10.27 11.82 -18.98
N ALA A 104 10.56 11.14 -17.87
CA ALA A 104 9.94 9.87 -17.52
C ALA A 104 8.58 10.09 -16.85
N GLN A 105 7.54 9.42 -17.35
CA GLN A 105 6.21 9.41 -16.78
C GLN A 105 6.03 8.31 -15.72
N LEU A 106 6.68 7.17 -15.91
CA LEU A 106 6.64 6.03 -14.98
C LEU A 106 7.91 5.21 -15.12
N VAL A 107 8.49 4.78 -13.99
CA VAL A 107 9.71 3.95 -13.95
C VAL A 107 9.44 2.61 -13.27
N ALA A 108 9.78 1.51 -13.95
CA ALA A 108 9.76 0.17 -13.40
C ALA A 108 11.19 -0.31 -13.11
N ILE A 109 11.45 -0.73 -11.87
CA ILE A 109 12.75 -1.18 -11.37
C ILE A 109 12.66 -2.66 -11.02
N ALA A 110 13.56 -3.51 -11.49
CA ALA A 110 13.58 -4.91 -11.10
C ALA A 110 14.01 -5.09 -9.64
N HIS A 111 13.39 -6.03 -8.93
CA HIS A 111 13.73 -6.34 -7.53
C HIS A 111 14.98 -7.22 -7.31
N ASP A 112 15.39 -7.97 -8.34
CA ASP A 112 16.35 -9.09 -8.27
C ASP A 112 17.65 -8.77 -9.03
N VAL A 113 18.07 -7.51 -8.99
CA VAL A 113 19.33 -7.06 -9.63
C VAL A 113 20.52 -7.52 -8.79
N ASP A 114 21.55 -8.01 -9.48
CA ASP A 114 22.81 -8.48 -8.91
C ASP A 114 23.87 -7.98 -9.90
N PRO A 115 24.69 -6.96 -9.56
CA PRO A 115 24.87 -6.25 -8.27
C PRO A 115 23.76 -5.21 -7.93
N ILE A 116 23.38 -5.08 -6.66
CA ILE A 116 22.23 -4.26 -6.21
C ILE A 116 22.51 -2.75 -6.29
N GLU A 117 23.77 -2.36 -6.17
CA GLU A 117 24.31 -1.00 -6.17
C GLU A 117 23.83 -0.20 -7.39
N LEU A 118 23.60 -0.89 -8.52
CA LEU A 118 23.09 -0.31 -9.76
C LEU A 118 21.72 0.34 -9.62
N VAL A 119 20.91 -0.08 -8.64
CA VAL A 119 19.52 0.39 -8.50
C VAL A 119 19.20 0.99 -7.14
N VAL A 120 20.08 0.88 -6.13
CA VAL A 120 19.81 1.37 -4.75
C VAL A 120 19.42 2.85 -4.73
N PHE A 121 20.06 3.68 -5.55
CA PHE A 121 19.82 5.12 -5.58
C PHE A 121 18.55 5.54 -6.34
N LEU A 122 18.01 4.67 -7.21
CA LEU A 122 16.92 5.02 -8.12
C LEU A 122 15.61 5.39 -7.42
N PRO A 123 15.10 4.65 -6.42
CA PRO A 123 13.88 5.05 -5.72
C PRO A 123 13.98 6.44 -5.08
N ALA A 124 15.13 6.77 -4.49
CA ALA A 124 15.38 8.08 -3.90
C ALA A 124 15.41 9.19 -4.97
N LEU A 125 16.07 8.92 -6.10
CA LEU A 125 16.14 9.83 -7.23
C LEU A 125 14.75 10.08 -7.85
N CYS A 126 13.96 9.03 -8.08
CA CYS A 126 12.60 9.14 -8.59
C CYS A 126 11.70 9.97 -7.66
N ARG A 127 11.78 9.76 -6.34
CA ARG A 127 11.06 10.60 -5.36
C ARG A 127 11.48 12.06 -5.47
N LYS A 128 12.79 12.34 -5.45
CA LYS A 128 13.32 13.71 -5.49
C LYS A 128 12.86 14.48 -6.74
N MET A 129 12.79 13.77 -7.87
CA MET A 129 12.35 14.36 -9.14
C MET A 129 10.82 14.35 -9.34
N GLY A 130 10.06 13.74 -8.43
CA GLY A 130 8.60 13.66 -8.50
C GLY A 130 8.07 12.65 -9.54
N VAL A 131 8.91 11.69 -9.96
CA VAL A 131 8.54 10.67 -10.95
C VAL A 131 8.01 9.42 -10.23
N PRO A 132 6.84 8.88 -10.61
CA PRO A 132 6.32 7.67 -10.00
C PRO A 132 7.18 6.46 -10.37
N TYR A 133 7.50 5.62 -9.38
CA TYR A 133 8.30 4.42 -9.59
C TYR A 133 7.62 3.19 -8.99
N CYS A 134 7.84 2.03 -9.61
CA CYS A 134 7.40 0.75 -9.09
C CYS A 134 8.55 -0.27 -9.05
N ILE A 135 8.49 -1.16 -8.08
CA ILE A 135 9.44 -2.28 -7.95
C ILE A 135 8.77 -3.52 -8.53
N PHE A 136 9.33 -4.08 -9.60
CA PHE A 136 8.75 -5.16 -10.37
C PHE A 136 9.44 -6.50 -10.06
N LYS A 137 8.63 -7.56 -9.94
CA LYS A 137 9.14 -8.93 -9.73
C LYS A 137 9.68 -9.53 -11.04
N GLY A 138 11.00 -9.64 -11.12
CA GLY A 138 11.75 -10.41 -12.10
C GLY A 138 12.38 -9.57 -13.21
N LYS A 139 13.70 -9.40 -13.17
CA LYS A 139 14.50 -8.74 -14.24
C LYS A 139 14.43 -9.46 -15.58
N ALA A 140 14.19 -10.77 -15.56
CA ALA A 140 13.99 -11.57 -16.77
C ALA A 140 12.68 -11.21 -17.50
N ARG A 141 11.61 -10.91 -16.74
CA ARG A 141 10.32 -10.50 -17.30
C ARG A 141 10.40 -9.12 -17.96
N LEU A 142 11.09 -8.18 -17.32
CA LEU A 142 11.42 -6.89 -17.95
C LEU A 142 12.33 -7.07 -19.17
N GLY A 143 13.30 -7.99 -19.10
CA GLY A 143 14.17 -8.34 -20.23
C GLY A 143 13.39 -8.80 -21.46
N ARG A 144 12.36 -9.62 -21.27
CA ARG A 144 11.51 -10.13 -22.36
C ARG A 144 10.81 -9.01 -23.13
N LEU A 145 10.39 -7.94 -22.47
CA LEU A 145 9.78 -6.77 -23.14
C LEU A 145 10.73 -6.15 -24.17
N VAL A 146 12.02 -6.06 -23.84
CA VAL A 146 13.04 -5.37 -24.66
C VAL A 146 13.87 -6.31 -25.52
N HIS A 147 13.44 -7.56 -25.69
CA HIS A 147 14.16 -8.59 -26.45
C HIS A 147 15.58 -8.88 -25.93
N ARG A 148 15.78 -8.81 -24.60
CA ARG A 148 17.04 -9.15 -23.92
C ARG A 148 16.81 -10.24 -22.87
N LYS A 149 17.88 -10.91 -22.43
CA LYS A 149 17.82 -11.91 -21.35
C LYS A 149 17.36 -11.28 -20.02
N THR A 150 17.88 -10.10 -19.73
CA THR A 150 17.60 -9.36 -18.50
C THR A 150 17.48 -7.86 -18.79
N CYS A 151 16.69 -7.17 -17.97
CA CYS A 151 16.62 -5.71 -17.92
C CYS A 151 16.45 -5.27 -16.47
N THR A 152 17.26 -4.29 -16.04
CA THR A 152 17.24 -3.76 -14.68
C THR A 152 16.13 -2.74 -14.48
N THR A 153 15.96 -1.83 -15.45
CA THR A 153 15.02 -0.71 -15.37
C THR A 153 14.39 -0.42 -16.72
N VAL A 154 13.11 -0.06 -16.69
CA VAL A 154 12.33 0.35 -17.85
C VAL A 154 11.58 1.62 -17.50
N ALA A 155 11.50 2.57 -18.43
CA ALA A 155 10.75 3.81 -18.27
C ALA A 155 9.79 4.05 -19.45
N PHE A 156 8.62 4.56 -19.11
CA PHE A 156 7.68 5.17 -20.05
C PHE A 156 8.03 6.66 -20.17
N THR A 157 8.33 7.12 -21.38
CA THR A 157 8.57 8.55 -21.65
C THR A 157 7.35 9.23 -22.23
N GLN A 158 6.73 8.59 -23.22
CA GLN A 158 5.56 9.08 -23.93
C GLN A 158 4.68 7.88 -24.25
N VAL A 159 3.37 8.08 -24.28
CA VAL A 159 2.37 7.10 -24.67
C VAL A 159 1.40 7.73 -25.66
N ASN A 160 0.79 6.90 -26.50
CA ASN A 160 -0.27 7.31 -27.41
C ASN A 160 -1.48 7.81 -26.61
N LEU A 161 -2.31 8.64 -27.26
CA LEU A 161 -3.49 9.24 -26.63
C LEU A 161 -4.48 8.18 -26.12
N GLU A 162 -4.66 7.09 -26.87
CA GLU A 162 -5.52 5.96 -26.51
C GLU A 162 -5.14 5.26 -25.19
N ASP A 163 -3.86 5.21 -24.85
CA ASP A 163 -3.36 4.50 -23.67
C ASP A 163 -3.10 5.43 -22.48
N LYS A 164 -3.24 6.75 -22.64
CA LYS A 164 -3.00 7.73 -21.56
C LYS A 164 -3.87 7.45 -20.34
N GLY A 165 -5.15 7.10 -20.55
CA GLY A 165 -6.06 6.78 -19.44
C GLY A 165 -5.64 5.53 -18.67
N ALA A 166 -5.14 4.50 -19.36
CA ALA A 166 -4.63 3.29 -18.72
C ALA A 166 -3.33 3.55 -17.96
N LEU A 167 -2.43 4.36 -18.51
CA LEU A 167 -1.20 4.77 -17.82
C LEU A 167 -1.50 5.62 -16.58
N ALA A 168 -2.46 6.55 -16.66
CA ALA A 168 -2.82 7.42 -15.54
C ALA A 168 -3.31 6.61 -14.33
N LYS A 169 -4.19 5.61 -14.55
CA LYS A 169 -4.65 4.68 -13.50
C LYS A 169 -3.51 3.92 -12.85
N LEU A 170 -2.55 3.43 -13.65
CA LEU A 170 -1.36 2.76 -13.14
C LEU A 170 -0.46 3.71 -12.35
N VAL A 171 -0.26 4.93 -12.84
CA VAL A 171 0.56 5.95 -12.17
C VAL A 171 -0.03 6.31 -10.81
N GLU A 172 -1.34 6.50 -10.71
CA GLU A 172 -2.02 6.80 -9.46
C GLU A 172 -1.88 5.66 -8.45
N ALA A 173 -2.17 4.43 -8.86
CA ALA A 173 -2.01 3.25 -8.00
C ALA A 173 -0.54 3.02 -7.56
N ILE A 174 0.43 3.33 -8.42
CA ILE A 174 1.85 3.17 -8.10
C ILE A 174 2.33 4.29 -7.17
N ARG A 175 1.89 5.52 -7.41
CA ARG A 175 2.30 6.69 -6.62
C ARG A 175 1.89 6.55 -5.16
N THR A 176 0.65 6.13 -4.90
CA THR A 176 0.14 5.89 -3.54
C THR A 176 0.89 4.75 -2.83
N ASN A 177 1.31 3.72 -3.57
CA ASN A 177 2.03 2.59 -3.00
C ASN A 177 3.51 2.88 -2.67
N TYR A 178 4.18 3.72 -3.46
CA TYR A 178 5.63 3.90 -3.38
C TYR A 178 6.06 5.32 -3.03
N ASN A 179 5.65 6.31 -3.83
CA ASN A 179 6.13 7.68 -3.71
C ASN A 179 5.62 8.35 -2.44
N ASP A 180 4.32 8.22 -2.16
CA ASP A 180 3.68 8.89 -1.02
C ASP A 180 4.07 8.20 0.30
N ARG A 181 4.26 6.88 0.27
CA ARG A 181 4.68 6.05 1.40
C ARG A 181 6.19 5.96 1.62
N TYR A 182 6.98 6.75 0.90
CA TYR A 182 8.43 6.61 0.91
C TYR A 182 9.05 6.79 2.30
N ASP A 183 8.53 7.68 3.14
CA ASP A 183 9.08 7.92 4.47
C ASP A 183 8.85 6.74 5.42
N GLU A 184 7.80 5.94 5.21
CA GLU A 184 7.61 4.65 5.89
C GLU A 184 8.66 3.66 5.40
N ILE A 185 8.82 3.54 4.08
CA ILE A 185 9.78 2.62 3.44
C ILE A 185 11.21 2.91 3.92
N ARG A 186 11.59 4.19 4.04
CA ARG A 186 12.91 4.63 4.51
C ARG A 186 13.18 4.25 5.98
N ARG A 187 12.13 4.17 6.81
CA ARG A 187 12.25 3.80 8.23
C ARG A 187 12.10 2.29 8.46
N HIS A 188 11.61 1.55 7.45
CA HIS A 188 11.28 0.14 7.60
C HIS A 188 12.49 -0.78 7.35
N TRP A 189 13.13 -1.17 8.45
CA TRP A 189 14.19 -2.18 8.46
C TRP A 189 13.66 -3.57 8.13
N GLY A 190 14.44 -4.33 7.38
CA GLY A 190 14.11 -5.71 6.98
C GLY A 190 14.84 -6.77 7.79
N GLY A 191 14.44 -8.03 7.54
CA GLY A 191 15.12 -9.20 8.10
C GLY A 191 14.86 -9.39 9.59
N ASN A 192 15.89 -9.82 10.34
CA ASN A 192 15.79 -10.16 11.77
C ASN A 192 14.69 -11.19 12.10
N VAL A 193 14.38 -12.09 11.18
CA VAL A 193 13.40 -13.16 11.38
C VAL A 193 14.11 -14.38 11.94
N LEU A 194 13.60 -14.98 13.01
CA LEU A 194 14.17 -16.22 13.58
C LEU A 194 13.87 -17.45 12.72
N GLY A 195 14.70 -18.49 12.88
CA GLY A 195 14.44 -19.78 12.25
C GLY A 195 13.24 -20.49 12.87
N PRO A 196 12.49 -21.31 12.10
CA PRO A 196 11.32 -22.01 12.64
C PRO A 196 11.63 -22.82 13.90
N SER A 197 12.75 -23.56 13.88
CA SER A 197 13.20 -24.33 15.05
C SER A 197 13.47 -23.44 16.27
N ARG A 198 14.23 -22.35 16.10
CA ARG A 198 14.53 -21.42 17.22
C ARG A 198 13.29 -20.67 17.69
N TRP A 199 12.37 -20.32 16.80
CA TRP A 199 11.08 -19.72 17.13
C TRP A 199 10.19 -20.66 17.95
N LEU A 200 10.14 -21.94 17.58
CA LEU A 200 9.43 -22.99 18.32
C LEU A 200 10.11 -23.36 19.64
N ALA A 201 11.41 -23.12 19.78
CA ALA A 201 12.13 -23.29 21.05
C ALA A 201 11.91 -22.13 22.05
N LEU A 202 11.34 -21.00 21.62
CA LEU A 202 11.03 -19.90 22.55
C LEU A 202 9.93 -20.31 23.54
N PRO A 203 9.90 -19.76 24.76
CA PRO A 203 8.77 -19.97 25.68
C PRO A 203 7.43 -19.56 25.05
N SER A 204 6.35 -20.29 25.36
CA SER A 204 4.99 -20.04 24.83
C SER A 204 4.56 -18.58 25.03
N TRP A 205 4.86 -17.99 26.19
CA TRP A 205 4.53 -16.60 26.50
C TRP A 205 5.23 -15.60 25.57
N LYS A 206 6.45 -15.86 25.10
CA LYS A 206 7.13 -14.99 24.10
C LYS A 206 6.48 -15.11 22.72
N ARG A 207 5.89 -16.26 22.39
CA ARG A 207 5.13 -16.45 21.13
C ARG A 207 3.71 -15.86 21.20
N GLN A 208 3.04 -15.99 22.34
CA GLN A 208 1.68 -15.46 22.58
C GLN A 208 1.68 -13.94 22.72
N ARG A 209 2.71 -13.34 23.34
CA ARG A 209 2.83 -11.89 23.48
C ARG A 209 2.82 -11.14 22.13
N LEU A 210 3.29 -11.77 21.05
CA LEU A 210 3.24 -11.21 19.69
C LEU A 210 1.88 -11.37 19.00
N LYS A 211 1.03 -12.31 19.45
CA LYS A 211 -0.34 -12.49 18.95
C LYS A 211 -1.35 -11.63 19.71
N ASN A 212 -1.06 -11.32 20.98
CA ASN A 212 -2.00 -10.71 21.91
C ASN A 212 -1.67 -9.24 22.22
N TRP A 213 -0.99 -8.50 21.32
CA TRP A 213 -0.67 -7.08 21.57
C TRP A 213 -1.02 -6.14 20.41
N PRO A 214 -1.78 -5.04 20.67
CA PRO A 214 -2.54 -4.76 21.89
C PRO A 214 -3.91 -5.47 21.85
N PRO A 215 -4.44 -5.90 23.01
CA PRO A 215 -5.86 -6.19 23.11
C PRO A 215 -6.62 -4.89 22.85
N SER A 216 -7.76 -4.96 22.16
CA SER A 216 -8.64 -3.81 22.04
C SER A 216 -9.01 -3.34 23.46
N TRP A 217 -9.24 -2.04 23.63
CA TRP A 217 -9.64 -1.47 24.93
C TRP A 217 -10.86 -2.18 25.55
N ALA A 218 -11.69 -2.80 24.71
CA ALA A 218 -12.86 -3.60 25.09
C ALA A 218 -12.52 -4.89 25.87
N GLU A 219 -11.38 -5.54 25.60
CA GLU A 219 -10.95 -6.71 26.38
C GLU A 219 -10.37 -6.32 27.73
N CYS A 220 -9.68 -5.17 27.81
CA CYS A 220 -9.18 -4.61 29.06
C CYS A 220 -10.33 -4.20 30.00
N THR A 221 -11.43 -3.65 29.47
CA THR A 221 -12.61 -3.29 30.28
C THR A 221 -13.42 -4.51 30.72
N LEU A 222 -13.55 -5.55 29.89
CA LEU A 222 -14.25 -6.80 30.27
C LEU A 222 -13.51 -7.61 31.34
N LEU A 223 -12.18 -7.63 31.32
CA LEU A 223 -11.38 -8.24 32.39
C LEU A 223 -11.52 -7.50 33.73
N ALA A 224 -11.63 -6.16 33.70
CA ALA A 224 -11.94 -5.37 34.89
C ALA A 224 -13.35 -5.67 35.44
N PHE A 225 -14.33 -5.91 34.57
CA PHE A 225 -15.70 -6.26 34.96
C PHE A 225 -15.81 -7.67 35.57
N SER A 226 -15.03 -8.62 35.08
CA SER A 226 -15.03 -10.01 35.59
C SER A 226 -14.43 -10.12 37.00
N VAL A 227 -13.41 -9.31 37.32
CA VAL A 227 -12.82 -9.22 38.67
C VAL A 227 -13.82 -8.65 39.69
N HIS A 228 -14.76 -7.80 39.26
CA HIS A 228 -15.83 -7.29 40.13
C HIS A 228 -16.86 -8.37 40.49
N LYS A 229 -17.13 -9.33 39.58
CA LYS A 229 -18.15 -10.38 39.79
C LYS A 229 -17.70 -11.51 40.72
N SER A 230 -16.39 -11.79 40.80
CA SER A 230 -15.85 -12.85 41.68
C SER A 230 -15.78 -12.49 43.17
N ASN A 231 -15.93 -11.21 43.54
CA ASN A 231 -15.79 -10.77 44.94
C ASN A 231 -17.10 -10.82 45.75
N LYS A 232 -18.13 -11.52 45.27
CA LYS A 232 -19.40 -11.71 46.00
C LYS A 232 -19.42 -12.91 46.97
N LYS A 233 -18.31 -13.63 47.15
CA LYS A 233 -18.21 -14.73 48.15
C LYS A 233 -16.89 -14.70 48.93
N SER A 234 -16.81 -13.90 50.00
CA SER A 234 -15.94 -14.15 51.18
C SER A 234 -16.04 -13.00 52.22
N PRO A 235 -15.77 -13.27 53.52
CA PRO A 235 -16.26 -12.44 54.62
C PRO A 235 -15.48 -11.14 54.87
N LEU A 236 -16.25 -10.20 55.41
CA LEU A 236 -16.10 -8.78 55.79
C LEU A 236 -14.75 -8.11 56.16
N LYS A 237 -13.58 -8.77 56.20
CA LYS A 237 -12.34 -8.10 56.69
C LYS A 237 -11.33 -7.63 55.62
N LYS A 238 -11.52 -7.94 54.33
CA LYS A 238 -10.65 -7.47 53.22
C LYS A 238 -11.20 -6.29 52.39
N LYS A 239 -12.26 -5.61 52.85
CA LYS A 239 -12.91 -4.52 52.08
C LYS A 239 -12.14 -3.19 52.07
N LYS A 240 -11.31 -2.88 53.08
CA LYS A 240 -10.66 -1.56 53.19
C LYS A 240 -9.43 -1.38 52.28
N VAL A 241 -8.63 -2.42 52.03
CA VAL A 241 -7.39 -2.30 51.22
C VAL A 241 -7.66 -2.39 49.72
N LEU A 242 -8.75 -3.06 49.32
CA LEU A 242 -9.14 -3.20 47.91
C LEU A 242 -9.87 -1.96 47.37
N SER A 243 -10.53 -1.19 48.25
CA SER A 243 -11.22 0.06 47.92
C SER A 243 -10.26 1.17 47.47
N LEU A 244 -9.10 1.34 48.12
CA LEU A 244 -8.13 2.37 47.75
C LEU A 244 -7.49 2.14 46.37
N ARG A 245 -7.20 0.88 46.01
CA ARG A 245 -6.58 0.56 44.70
C ARG A 245 -7.53 0.76 43.53
N ILE A 246 -8.82 0.53 43.73
CA ILE A 246 -9.86 0.77 42.71
C ILE A 246 -10.09 2.27 42.54
N LEU A 247 -10.08 3.05 43.63
CA LEU A 247 -10.18 4.51 43.56
C LEU A 247 -8.99 5.13 42.83
N TYR A 248 -7.76 4.66 43.09
CA TYR A 248 -6.55 5.15 42.43
C TYR A 248 -6.53 4.83 40.93
N ALA A 249 -7.03 3.66 40.53
CA ALA A 249 -7.18 3.28 39.13
C ALA A 249 -8.27 4.11 38.42
N TYR A 250 -9.37 4.44 39.11
CA TYR A 250 -10.41 5.32 38.57
C TYR A 250 -9.92 6.77 38.42
N LEU A 251 -9.19 7.29 39.40
CA LEU A 251 -8.64 8.65 39.37
C LEU A 251 -7.56 8.80 38.28
N HIS A 252 -6.74 7.78 38.07
CA HIS A 252 -5.74 7.75 36.99
C HIS A 252 -6.36 7.57 35.60
N CYS A 253 -7.53 6.93 35.51
CA CYS A 253 -8.32 6.82 34.27
C CYS A 253 -9.02 8.15 33.93
N LEU A 254 -9.59 8.84 34.92
CA LEU A 254 -10.24 10.16 34.77
C LEU A 254 -9.25 11.27 34.40
N LEU A 255 -8.01 11.22 34.89
CA LEU A 255 -6.94 12.14 34.47
C LEU A 255 -6.48 11.92 33.02
N PHE A 256 -6.60 10.71 32.50
CA PHE A 256 -6.23 10.39 31.11
C PHE A 256 -7.36 10.68 30.09
N LEU A 257 -8.62 10.69 30.53
CA LEU A 257 -9.77 10.99 29.66
C LEU A 257 -10.02 12.49 29.43
N ASN A 258 -9.41 13.39 30.19
CA ASN A 258 -9.66 14.84 30.06
C ASN A 258 -8.84 15.55 28.97
N VAL A 259 -8.12 14.83 28.10
CA VAL A 259 -7.24 15.45 27.08
C VAL A 259 -7.66 15.16 25.64
N VAL A 260 -8.61 14.26 25.37
CA VAL A 260 -9.01 13.93 24.00
C VAL A 260 -10.51 13.69 23.96
N ILE A 261 -11.22 14.41 23.09
CA ILE A 261 -12.67 14.42 22.80
C ILE A 261 -13.41 15.59 23.48
N TRP A 262 -13.19 16.81 22.98
CA TRP A 262 -14.03 17.98 23.28
C TRP A 262 -14.50 18.68 22.00
N GLU A 263 -14.93 17.94 20.97
CA GLU A 263 -15.77 18.52 19.90
C GLU A 263 -16.92 17.59 19.47
N ASP A 264 -16.79 16.26 19.58
CA ASP A 264 -17.83 15.35 19.05
C ASP A 264 -19.00 15.04 20.01
N CYS A 265 -18.89 15.32 21.31
CA CYS A 265 -19.94 14.97 22.28
C CYS A 265 -21.07 16.01 22.42
N LEU A 266 -20.83 17.27 22.06
CA LEU A 266 -21.80 18.36 22.24
C LEU A 266 -22.98 18.29 21.26
N LEU A 267 -22.72 17.82 20.03
CA LEU A 267 -23.77 17.61 19.02
C LEU A 267 -24.68 16.43 19.38
N PHE A 268 -24.14 15.39 20.00
CA PHE A 268 -24.93 14.23 20.41
C PHE A 268 -25.84 14.54 21.61
N PHE A 269 -25.37 15.39 22.54
CA PHE A 269 -26.17 15.84 23.69
C PHE A 269 -27.28 16.83 23.29
N LEU A 270 -27.00 17.74 22.34
CA LEU A 270 -28.02 18.65 21.81
C LEU A 270 -29.15 17.91 21.06
N LEU A 271 -28.83 16.85 20.32
CA LEU A 271 -29.83 16.03 19.63
C LEU A 271 -30.78 15.32 20.61
N ILE A 272 -30.26 14.83 21.73
CA ILE A 272 -31.05 14.14 22.78
C ILE A 272 -31.95 15.13 23.52
N ILE A 273 -31.49 16.36 23.76
CA ILE A 273 -32.30 17.41 24.41
C ILE A 273 -33.46 17.86 23.50
N ILE A 274 -33.24 17.96 22.19
CA ILE A 274 -34.30 18.29 21.21
C ILE A 274 -35.38 17.20 21.18
N ILE A 275 -34.98 15.92 21.23
CA ILE A 275 -35.92 14.78 21.24
C ILE A 275 -36.72 14.72 22.55
N LEU A 276 -36.11 15.11 23.68
CA LEU A 276 -36.78 15.10 24.98
C LEU A 276 -37.73 16.30 25.19
N LEU A 277 -37.42 17.47 24.63
CA LEU A 277 -38.29 18.66 24.72
C LEU A 277 -39.48 18.61 23.76
N GLY A 278 -39.42 17.81 22.69
CA GLY A 278 -40.53 17.64 21.75
C GLY A 278 -41.70 16.78 22.24
N ASN A 279 -41.59 16.16 23.42
CA ASN A 279 -42.55 15.14 23.88
C ASN A 279 -43.38 15.55 25.11
N ILE A 280 -43.46 16.85 25.42
CA ILE A 280 -44.29 17.38 26.50
C ILE A 280 -45.15 18.52 25.94
N GLY A 281 -46.30 18.20 25.34
CA GLY A 281 -47.31 19.19 24.95
C GLY A 281 -48.54 18.62 24.22
N GLY A 282 -49.70 18.64 24.89
CA GLY A 282 -51.05 18.62 24.28
C GLY A 282 -51.72 17.24 24.19
N GLN A 283 -52.54 16.83 25.16
CA GLN A 283 -53.99 17.07 25.33
C GLN A 283 -54.94 16.36 24.34
N CYS A 284 -55.80 15.53 24.97
CA CYS A 284 -57.14 15.04 24.65
C CYS A 284 -57.86 15.50 23.37
N VAL A 285 -58.47 14.55 22.64
CA VAL A 285 -59.92 14.43 22.31
C VAL A 285 -60.12 13.24 21.35
N SER A 286 -61.02 12.30 21.70
CA SER A 286 -61.51 11.23 20.80
C SER A 286 -62.57 11.81 19.83
N PRO A 287 -62.72 11.32 18.57
CA PRO A 287 -63.55 10.12 18.34
C PRO A 287 -63.19 9.26 17.10
N GLY A 288 -63.57 7.97 17.15
CA GLY A 288 -64.12 7.21 16.00
C GLY A 288 -63.19 6.72 14.88
N PRO A 289 -63.50 5.59 14.22
CA PRO A 289 -62.56 4.80 13.42
C PRO A 289 -62.68 5.07 11.92
N ILE A 290 -61.68 4.61 11.15
CA ILE A 290 -61.78 3.88 9.85
C ILE A 290 -60.50 4.12 9.03
N SER A 291 -59.78 3.02 8.83
CA SER A 291 -58.72 2.87 7.83
C SER A 291 -59.31 2.99 6.42
N SER A 292 -58.73 3.83 5.59
CA SER A 292 -58.44 3.44 4.20
C SER A 292 -57.47 4.41 3.52
N LYS A 293 -56.48 3.79 2.86
CA LYS A 293 -56.02 4.13 1.52
C LYS A 293 -55.19 5.42 1.31
N LEU A 294 -54.01 5.15 0.76
CA LEU A 294 -53.47 5.67 -0.50
C LEU A 294 -52.39 6.76 -0.47
N LEU A 295 -51.35 6.43 -1.23
CA LEU A 295 -50.59 7.25 -2.16
C LEU A 295 -49.66 8.34 -1.61
N SER A 296 -48.37 7.98 -1.57
CA SER A 296 -47.33 8.48 -2.49
C SER A 296 -46.85 9.94 -2.47
N PHE A 297 -45.59 10.07 -2.91
CA PHE A 297 -44.89 11.20 -3.54
C PHE A 297 -43.86 12.02 -2.72
N ASN A 298 -42.61 11.58 -2.88
CA ASN A 298 -41.43 12.28 -3.40
C ASN A 298 -40.90 13.60 -2.79
N LEU A 299 -39.61 13.48 -2.42
CA LEU A 299 -38.52 14.47 -2.40
C LEU A 299 -38.34 15.26 -3.72
N VAL A 300 -38.05 16.56 -3.60
CA VAL A 300 -37.22 17.44 -4.47
C VAL A 300 -36.71 18.57 -3.54
N VAL A 301 -35.44 18.69 -3.11
CA VAL A 301 -34.14 19.04 -3.75
C VAL A 301 -33.89 20.57 -3.95
N GLU A 302 -32.90 21.05 -3.16
CA GLU A 302 -31.89 22.11 -3.37
C GLU A 302 -32.17 23.63 -3.32
N GLY A 303 -31.22 24.35 -2.68
CA GLY A 303 -30.67 25.60 -3.23
C GLY A 303 -30.35 26.74 -2.24
N THR A 304 -29.10 26.86 -1.81
CA THR A 304 -28.56 27.98 -0.99
C THR A 304 -27.90 29.08 -1.82
N ALA A 305 -28.43 30.30 -1.66
CA ALA A 305 -27.82 31.63 -1.39
C ALA A 305 -26.50 32.16 -2.04
N GLN A 306 -26.65 33.42 -2.52
CA GLN A 306 -25.78 34.62 -2.44
C GLN A 306 -24.51 34.72 -3.32
N LEU A 307 -24.24 35.75 -4.17
CA LEU A 307 -24.38 37.24 -4.24
C LEU A 307 -23.45 38.08 -3.34
N GLN A 308 -22.49 38.79 -3.97
CA GLN A 308 -21.94 40.12 -3.65
C GLN A 308 -21.56 40.77 -5.01
N VAL A 309 -22.25 41.79 -5.54
CA VAL A 309 -22.20 43.26 -5.26
C VAL A 309 -20.76 43.78 -5.36
N GLN A 310 -20.36 44.65 -6.30
CA GLN A 310 -20.96 45.87 -6.83
C GLN A 310 -20.47 46.13 -8.26
#